data_AF-A0A2K3K3F7-F1
#
_entry.id   AF-A0A2K3K3F7-F1
#
_cell.length_a   1.000
_cell.length_b   1.000
_cell.length_c   1.000
_cell.angle_alpha   90.00
_cell.angle_beta   90.00
_cell.angle_gamma   90.00
#
_symmetry.space_group_name_H-M   'P 1'
#
loop_
_entity.id
_entity.type
_entity.pdbx_description
1 polymer ?
#
loop_
_entity_poly.entity_id
_entity_poly.type
_entity_poly.pdbx_seq_one_letter_code
_entity_poly.pdbx_strand_id
1 'polypeptide(L)'
;MTITISHVFDFRSVSPSKAIHNHNVYIPPFKSDKPIKNVHDKTSPLYQILTWDSLRNNITRIINNVNTTTNLKDIIRDLLELNLIRGRGIFCRSVLTSQMSRPEFTHVFAALVALVNSIFFEVGQLFIRRIVWQFKSAYKRNDKPQLLNTVKFIAHLVNQKVVHGIIAIEILTVLLEKPSEYSVTTAVRFLVECGSMLQDVLPNKLYGVFDLFCGILYE
;
A
#
# COMPACT_ATOMS: atom_id res chain seq x y z
N MET A 1 9.23 2.84 -18.05
CA MET A 1 10.12 3.52 -17.08
C MET A 1 10.23 2.62 -15.86
N THR A 2 11.23 1.75 -15.85
CA THR A 2 11.35 0.65 -14.88
C THR A 2 11.99 1.21 -13.61
N ILE A 3 11.22 1.36 -12.54
CA ILE A 3 11.76 1.72 -11.23
C ILE A 3 12.51 0.48 -10.72
N THR A 4 13.82 0.46 -10.90
CA THR A 4 14.70 -0.52 -10.26
C THR A 4 14.98 -0.07 -8.83
N ILE A 5 14.95 -1.04 -7.92
CA ILE A 5 15.12 -0.85 -6.48
C ILE A 5 16.52 -0.28 -6.13
N SER A 6 17.51 -0.41 -7.01
CA SER A 6 18.82 0.23 -6.90
C SER A 6 18.75 1.77 -6.85
N HIS A 7 17.76 2.41 -7.49
CA HIS A 7 17.51 3.85 -7.33
C HIS A 7 16.80 4.22 -6.01
N VAL A 8 16.38 3.21 -5.23
CA VAL A 8 15.58 3.34 -4.00
C VAL A 8 16.36 2.91 -2.74
N PHE A 9 17.56 2.36 -2.90
CA PHE A 9 18.48 1.96 -1.84
C PHE A 9 19.51 3.05 -1.50
N ASP A 10 19.06 4.18 -0.98
CA ASP A 10 19.95 5.06 -0.20
C ASP A 10 19.56 4.94 1.28
N PHE A 11 20.47 4.36 2.08
CA PHE A 11 20.29 4.06 3.51
C PHE A 11 20.74 5.23 4.40
N ARG A 12 20.44 6.47 4.02
CA ARG A 12 20.73 7.62 4.89
C ARG A 12 19.67 7.73 5.99
N SER A 13 20.16 7.77 7.21
CA SER A 13 19.43 7.82 8.48
C SER A 13 18.45 8.98 8.54
N VAL A 14 17.17 8.69 8.77
CA VAL A 14 16.15 9.69 9.07
C VAL A 14 15.54 9.39 10.44
N SER A 15 15.69 10.36 11.34
CA SER A 15 15.25 10.35 12.72
C SER A 15 13.71 10.28 12.82
N PRO A 16 13.13 9.64 13.85
CA PRO A 16 11.68 9.57 14.01
C PRO A 16 11.12 10.94 14.45
N SER A 17 10.32 11.56 13.59
CA SER A 17 9.53 12.75 13.92
C SER A 17 8.43 12.40 14.92
N LYS A 18 8.45 13.07 16.09
CA LYS A 18 7.46 12.95 17.18
C LYS A 18 6.04 13.19 16.66
N ALA A 19 5.14 12.24 16.94
CA ALA A 19 3.71 12.41 16.71
C ALA A 19 3.15 13.43 17.71
N ILE A 20 2.62 14.54 17.22
CA ILE A 20 1.91 15.55 18.03
C ILE A 20 0.53 14.96 18.34
N HIS A 21 0.29 14.65 19.62
CA HIS A 21 -0.91 14.00 20.10
C HIS A 21 -2.02 15.05 20.33
N ASN A 22 -2.71 15.47 19.26
CA ASN A 22 -3.90 16.30 19.43
C ASN A 22 -5.06 15.41 19.93
N HIS A 23 -5.51 15.66 21.16
CA HIS A 23 -6.76 15.12 21.71
C HIS A 23 -7.95 15.68 20.92
N ASN A 24 -8.27 15.06 19.78
CA ASN A 24 -9.49 15.37 19.04
C ASN A 24 -10.67 14.64 19.69
N VAL A 25 -11.38 15.32 20.58
CA VAL A 25 -12.71 14.90 21.03
C VAL A 25 -13.61 14.78 19.80
N TYR A 26 -14.21 13.62 19.57
CA TYR A 26 -15.17 13.44 18.49
C TYR A 26 -16.41 14.29 18.77
N ILE A 27 -16.65 15.28 17.91
CA ILE A 27 -17.88 16.07 17.94
C ILE A 27 -18.81 15.46 16.88
N PRO A 28 -19.98 14.91 17.26
CA PRO A 28 -20.95 14.41 16.30
C PRO A 28 -21.35 15.51 15.29
N PRO A 29 -21.54 15.17 14.01
CA PRO A 29 -21.78 16.15 12.94
C PRO A 29 -23.02 17.02 13.17
N PHE A 30 -24.02 16.54 13.93
CA PHE A 30 -25.20 17.31 14.30
C PHE A 30 -24.96 18.34 15.42
N LYS A 31 -23.86 18.22 16.16
CA LYS A 31 -23.45 19.18 17.21
C LYS A 31 -22.43 20.19 16.71
N SER A 32 -21.86 19.97 15.53
CA SER A 32 -20.92 20.89 14.88
C SER A 32 -21.65 21.95 14.06
N ASP A 33 -22.66 22.61 14.65
CA ASP A 33 -23.38 23.73 14.02
C ASP A 33 -22.57 25.02 14.13
N LYS A 34 -21.33 25.01 13.66
CA LYS A 34 -20.78 26.25 13.12
C LYS A 34 -21.38 26.32 11.72
N PRO A 35 -22.25 27.30 11.39
CA PRO A 35 -22.70 27.45 10.03
C PRO A 35 -21.42 27.58 9.21
N ILE A 36 -21.13 26.57 8.39
CA ILE A 36 -20.24 26.73 7.27
C ILE A 36 -20.95 27.79 6.44
N LYS A 37 -20.70 29.06 6.75
CA LYS A 37 -21.10 30.18 5.90
C LYS A 37 -20.73 29.71 4.51
N ASN A 38 -21.67 29.74 3.58
CA ASN A 38 -21.42 29.33 2.20
C ASN A 38 -20.27 30.18 1.66
N VAL A 39 -19.03 29.76 1.90
CA VAL A 39 -17.83 30.40 1.40
C VAL A 39 -17.81 29.98 -0.06
N HIS A 40 -18.51 30.72 -0.89
CA HIS A 40 -18.53 30.48 -2.33
C HIS A 40 -17.20 30.87 -2.99
N ASP A 41 -16.38 31.63 -2.28
CA ASP A 41 -15.06 32.04 -2.74
C ASP A 41 -14.08 30.86 -2.71
N LYS A 42 -13.79 30.33 -3.89
CA LYS A 42 -12.88 29.21 -4.11
C LYS A 42 -11.44 29.52 -3.71
N THR A 43 -11.07 30.80 -3.65
CA THR A 43 -9.71 31.23 -3.32
C THR A 43 -9.46 31.30 -1.82
N SER A 44 -10.53 31.44 -1.01
CA SER A 44 -10.42 31.55 0.44
C SER A 44 -9.74 30.34 1.08
N PRO A 45 -8.77 30.52 1.99
CA PRO A 45 -8.14 29.42 2.73
C PRO A 45 -9.14 28.52 3.46
N LEU A 46 -10.22 29.11 4.01
CA LEU A 46 -11.26 28.35 4.71
C LEU A 46 -12.01 27.39 3.78
N TYR A 47 -12.34 27.84 2.56
CA TYR A 47 -12.96 26.99 1.56
C TYR A 47 -12.05 25.82 1.16
N GLN A 48 -10.75 26.09 1.00
CA GLN A 48 -9.78 25.05 0.65
C GLN A 48 -9.63 23.98 1.74
N ILE A 49 -9.68 24.37 3.02
CA ILE A 49 -9.65 23.45 4.17
C ILE A 49 -10.93 22.62 4.19
N LEU A 50 -12.11 23.25 4.09
CA LEU A 50 -13.39 22.53 4.12
C LEU A 50 -13.52 21.53 2.97
N THR A 51 -13.13 21.93 1.76
CA THR A 51 -13.13 21.03 0.59
C THR A 51 -12.10 19.90 0.73
N TRP A 52 -10.94 20.17 1.35
CA TRP A 52 -9.94 19.16 1.64
C TRP A 52 -10.40 18.15 2.68
N ASP A 53 -11.03 18.60 3.77
CA ASP A 53 -11.56 17.73 4.82
C ASP A 53 -12.72 16.89 4.29
N SER A 54 -13.59 17.47 3.46
CA SER A 54 -14.64 16.74 2.76
C SER A 54 -14.06 15.66 1.84
N LEU A 55 -13.06 16.00 1.01
CA LEU A 55 -12.35 15.04 0.15
C LEU A 55 -11.72 13.91 0.98
N ARG A 56 -11.05 14.24 2.09
CA ARG A 56 -10.42 13.27 2.99
C ARG A 56 -11.44 12.29 3.57
N ASN A 57 -12.56 12.80 4.07
CA ASN A 57 -13.60 12.00 4.70
C ASN A 57 -14.31 11.11 3.67
N ASN A 58 -14.60 11.63 2.47
CA ASN A 58 -15.20 10.88 1.38
C ASN A 58 -14.31 9.73 0.91
N ILE A 59 -13.02 9.99 0.64
CA ILE A 59 -12.06 8.94 0.25
C ILE A 59 -12.00 7.88 1.35
N THR A 60 -11.83 8.29 2.60
CA THR A 60 -11.70 7.33 3.72
C THR A 60 -12.95 6.48 3.88
N ARG A 61 -14.14 7.08 3.75
CA ARG A 61 -15.43 6.37 3.78
C ARG A 61 -15.53 5.33 2.66
N ILE A 62 -15.22 5.72 1.43
CA ILE A 62 -15.27 4.82 0.26
C ILE A 62 -14.33 3.63 0.46
N ILE A 63 -13.08 3.86 0.89
CA ILE A 63 -12.11 2.77 1.11
C ILE A 63 -12.53 1.83 2.24
N ASN A 64 -13.14 2.35 3.30
CA ASN A 64 -13.62 1.51 4.39
C ASN A 64 -14.77 0.58 3.98
N ASN A 65 -15.56 0.99 2.99
CA ASN A 65 -16.67 0.20 2.44
C ASN A 65 -16.22 -0.91 1.46
N VAL A 66 -14.91 -1.02 1.18
CA VAL A 66 -14.35 -2.09 0.34
C VAL A 66 -14.42 -3.42 1.11
N ASN A 67 -15.40 -4.27 0.78
CA ASN A 67 -15.64 -5.56 1.45
C ASN A 67 -15.56 -6.75 0.48
N THR A 68 -16.26 -6.68 -0.66
CA THR A 68 -16.41 -7.82 -1.59
C THR A 68 -16.11 -7.39 -3.02
N THR A 69 -15.65 -8.32 -3.88
CA THR A 69 -15.38 -8.09 -5.31
C THR A 69 -16.58 -7.53 -6.08
N THR A 70 -17.80 -7.85 -5.66
CA THR A 70 -19.06 -7.35 -6.26
C THR A 70 -19.21 -5.83 -6.17
N ASN A 71 -18.71 -5.22 -5.09
CA ASN A 71 -18.89 -3.79 -4.84
C ASN A 71 -17.80 -2.93 -5.51
N LEU A 72 -16.77 -3.56 -6.09
CA LEU A 72 -15.59 -2.86 -6.57
C LEU A 72 -15.91 -1.89 -7.72
N LYS A 73 -16.88 -2.24 -8.57
CA LYS A 73 -17.29 -1.41 -9.72
C LYS A 73 -17.96 -0.11 -9.29
N ASP A 74 -18.81 -0.17 -8.27
CA ASP A 74 -19.49 1.04 -7.78
C ASP A 74 -18.52 1.90 -6.97
N ILE A 75 -17.66 1.27 -6.17
CA ILE A 75 -16.57 1.94 -5.44
C ILE A 75 -15.64 2.70 -6.40
N ILE A 76 -15.26 2.11 -7.55
CA ILE A 76 -14.40 2.81 -8.51
C ILE A 76 -15.12 4.03 -9.09
N ARG A 77 -16.42 3.92 -9.40
CA ARG A 77 -17.20 5.04 -9.95
C ARG A 77 -17.25 6.19 -8.97
N ASP A 78 -17.62 5.92 -7.72
CA ASP A 78 -17.65 6.93 -6.65
C ASP A 78 -16.27 7.57 -6.42
N LEU A 79 -15.20 6.78 -6.53
CA LEU A 79 -13.84 7.26 -6.34
C LEU A 79 -13.37 8.16 -7.50
N LEU A 80 -13.80 7.88 -8.73
CA LEU A 80 -13.46 8.66 -9.92
C LEU A 80 -14.19 10.01 -9.98
N GLU A 81 -15.33 10.14 -9.30
CA GLU A 81 -16.01 11.44 -9.13
C GLU A 81 -15.24 12.39 -8.20
N LEU A 82 -14.29 11.87 -7.41
CA LEU A 82 -13.45 12.65 -6.52
C LEU A 82 -12.15 13.09 -7.20
N ASN A 83 -11.58 14.22 -6.74
CA ASN A 83 -10.26 14.67 -7.19
C ASN A 83 -9.15 13.83 -6.56
N LEU A 84 -8.93 12.62 -7.11
CA LEU A 84 -7.91 11.69 -6.67
C LEU A 84 -6.48 12.21 -6.87
N ILE A 85 -6.23 13.08 -7.85
CA ILE A 85 -4.90 13.67 -8.08
C ILE A 85 -4.51 14.55 -6.88
N ARG A 86 -5.44 15.41 -6.42
CA ARG A 86 -5.29 16.20 -5.18
C ARG A 86 -5.23 15.28 -3.96
N GLY A 87 -6.10 14.27 -3.91
CA GLY A 87 -6.24 13.33 -2.79
C GLY A 87 -5.27 12.14 -2.78
N ARG A 88 -4.28 12.06 -3.69
CA ARG A 88 -3.47 10.84 -3.91
C ARG A 88 -2.79 10.33 -2.65
N GLY A 89 -2.27 11.24 -1.83
CA GLY A 89 -1.64 10.89 -0.57
C GLY A 89 -2.62 10.35 0.47
N ILE A 90 -3.87 10.82 0.46
CA ILE A 90 -4.95 10.34 1.31
C ILE A 90 -5.34 8.94 0.86
N PHE A 91 -5.61 8.75 -0.43
CA PHE A 91 -5.96 7.46 -1.02
C PHE A 91 -4.94 6.38 -0.66
N CYS A 92 -3.64 6.62 -0.94
CA CYS A 92 -2.61 5.64 -0.62
C CYS A 92 -2.55 5.32 0.87
N ARG A 93 -2.71 6.33 1.75
CA ARG A 93 -2.68 6.12 3.20
C ARG A 93 -3.89 5.32 3.68
N SER A 94 -5.09 5.66 3.19
CA SER A 94 -6.33 4.99 3.57
C SER A 94 -6.28 3.52 3.14
N VAL A 95 -5.89 3.22 1.91
CA VAL A 95 -5.75 1.83 1.43
C VAL A 95 -4.75 1.03 2.26
N LEU A 96 -3.55 1.57 2.53
CA LEU A 96 -2.54 0.88 3.35
C LEU A 96 -3.03 0.64 4.79
N THR A 97 -3.75 1.61 5.36
CA THR A 97 -4.28 1.51 6.72
C THR A 97 -5.41 0.47 6.79
N SER A 98 -6.34 0.50 5.82
CA SER A 98 -7.46 -0.45 5.76
C SER A 98 -6.99 -1.88 5.49
N GLN A 99 -5.96 -2.09 4.65
CA GLN A 99 -5.38 -3.41 4.41
C GLN A 99 -4.68 -3.95 5.68
N MET A 100 -3.96 -3.10 6.42
CA MET A 100 -3.34 -3.48 7.69
C MET A 100 -4.38 -3.90 8.75
N SER A 101 -5.55 -3.27 8.77
CA SER A 101 -6.65 -3.68 9.65
C SER A 101 -7.40 -4.92 9.16
N ARG A 102 -7.42 -5.18 7.85
CA ARG A 102 -8.19 -6.28 7.23
C ARG A 102 -7.38 -7.02 6.15
N PRO A 103 -6.37 -7.83 6.53
CA PRO A 103 -5.50 -8.51 5.59
C PRO A 103 -6.20 -9.62 4.77
N GLU A 104 -7.40 -10.05 5.18
CA GLU A 104 -8.25 -11.01 4.44
C GLU A 104 -8.63 -10.47 3.05
N PHE A 105 -8.88 -9.17 2.94
CA PHE A 105 -9.33 -8.52 1.70
C PHE A 105 -8.18 -7.93 0.86
N THR A 106 -6.95 -8.37 1.11
CA THR A 106 -5.76 -7.83 0.43
C THR A 106 -5.84 -7.94 -1.10
N HIS A 107 -6.40 -9.04 -1.61
CA HIS A 107 -6.65 -9.24 -3.04
C HIS A 107 -7.62 -8.21 -3.64
N VAL A 108 -8.67 -7.82 -2.89
CA VAL A 108 -9.63 -6.78 -3.31
C VAL A 108 -8.97 -5.41 -3.34
N PHE A 109 -8.17 -5.08 -2.31
CA PHE A 109 -7.40 -3.83 -2.30
C PHE A 109 -6.36 -3.78 -3.43
N ALA A 110 -5.71 -4.90 -3.76
CA ALA A 110 -4.79 -4.96 -4.90
C ALA A 110 -5.51 -4.73 -6.23
N ALA A 111 -6.70 -5.30 -6.42
CA ALA A 111 -7.53 -5.04 -7.58
C ALA A 111 -7.97 -3.57 -7.67
N LEU A 112 -8.36 -2.96 -6.54
CA LEU A 112 -8.68 -1.53 -6.49
C LEU A 112 -7.49 -0.67 -6.93
N VAL A 113 -6.30 -0.95 -6.39
CA VAL A 113 -5.07 -0.23 -6.76
C VAL A 113 -4.73 -0.44 -8.22
N ALA A 114 -4.95 -1.63 -8.78
CA ALA A 114 -4.73 -1.92 -10.20
C ALA A 114 -5.64 -1.10 -11.11
N LEU A 115 -6.93 -1.01 -10.77
CA LEU A 115 -7.91 -0.17 -11.49
C LEU A 115 -7.57 1.32 -11.38
N VAL A 116 -7.13 1.79 -10.22
CA VAL A 116 -6.70 3.18 -10.08
C VAL A 116 -5.41 3.43 -10.87
N ASN A 117 -4.48 2.47 -10.89
CA ASN A 117 -3.22 2.59 -11.62
C ASN A 117 -3.42 2.63 -13.15
N SER A 118 -4.45 1.97 -13.68
CA SER A 118 -4.75 2.02 -15.12
C SER A 118 -5.31 3.38 -15.58
N ILE A 119 -5.84 4.19 -14.65
CA ILE A 119 -6.42 5.52 -14.93
C ILE A 119 -5.45 6.63 -14.51
N PHE A 120 -4.89 6.54 -13.31
CA PHE A 120 -4.00 7.53 -12.70
C PHE A 120 -2.66 6.91 -12.30
N PHE A 121 -1.75 6.83 -13.26
CA PHE A 121 -0.42 6.23 -13.05
C PHE A 121 0.37 6.89 -11.92
N GLU A 122 0.26 8.20 -11.75
CA GLU A 122 0.93 8.96 -10.68
C GLU A 122 0.51 8.50 -9.27
N VAL A 123 -0.75 8.09 -9.11
CA VAL A 123 -1.29 7.57 -7.85
C VAL A 123 -0.70 6.18 -7.59
N GLY A 124 -0.65 5.33 -8.61
CA GLY A 124 -0.03 4.01 -8.53
C GLY A 124 1.47 4.08 -8.20
N GLN A 125 2.22 4.97 -8.84
CA GLN A 125 3.63 5.20 -8.52
C GLN A 125 3.84 5.61 -7.06
N LEU A 126 3.05 6.56 -6.56
CA LEU A 126 3.13 6.99 -5.17
C LEU A 126 2.81 5.84 -4.22
N PHE A 127 1.84 5.00 -4.58
CA PHE A 127 1.45 3.83 -3.82
C PHE A 127 2.59 2.82 -3.70
N ILE A 128 3.22 2.45 -4.83
CA ILE A 128 4.35 1.52 -4.88
C ILE A 128 5.53 2.06 -4.04
N ARG A 129 5.84 3.35 -4.14
CA ARG A 129 6.91 3.95 -3.33
C ARG A 129 6.65 3.83 -1.82
N ARG A 130 5.39 3.98 -1.41
CA ARG A 130 4.99 3.90 0.01
C ARG A 130 4.98 2.46 0.54
N ILE A 131 4.50 1.49 -0.24
CA ILE A 131 4.49 0.08 0.20
C ILE A 131 5.91 -0.49 0.30
N VAL A 132 6.81 -0.12 -0.63
CA VAL A 132 8.23 -0.48 -0.54
C VAL A 132 8.89 0.16 0.68
N TRP A 133 8.59 1.43 0.97
CA TRP A 133 9.07 2.08 2.19
C TRP A 133 8.54 1.39 3.45
N GLN A 134 7.26 0.99 3.47
CA GLN A 134 6.66 0.26 4.58
C GLN A 134 7.34 -1.09 4.80
N PHE A 135 7.67 -1.82 3.73
CA PHE A 135 8.46 -3.05 3.79
C PHE A 135 9.84 -2.80 4.40
N LYS A 136 10.61 -1.85 3.86
CA LYS A 136 11.95 -1.49 4.38
C LYS A 136 11.90 -1.11 5.85
N SER A 137 10.90 -0.32 6.22
CA SER A 137 10.72 0.16 7.58
C SER A 137 10.31 -0.96 8.55
N ALA A 138 9.45 -1.89 8.13
CA ALA A 138 9.03 -3.03 8.94
C ALA A 138 10.18 -4.03 9.12
N TYR A 139 10.92 -4.31 8.05
CA TYR A 139 12.10 -5.18 8.08
C TYR A 139 13.19 -4.63 9.00
N LYS A 140 13.53 -3.34 8.89
CA LYS A 140 14.54 -2.70 9.76
C LYS A 140 14.13 -2.65 11.24
N ARG A 141 12.83 -2.52 11.54
CA ARG A 141 12.30 -2.51 12.91
C ARG A 141 12.05 -3.91 13.47
N ASN A 142 12.21 -4.97 12.67
CA ASN A 142 11.76 -6.33 13.00
C ASN A 142 10.27 -6.39 13.41
N ASP A 143 9.42 -5.55 12.80
CA ASP A 143 7.97 -5.59 13.01
C ASP A 143 7.36 -6.73 12.18
N LYS A 144 7.30 -7.91 12.80
CA LYS A 144 6.79 -9.15 12.21
C LYS A 144 5.39 -8.99 11.59
N PRO A 145 4.33 -8.63 12.33
CA PRO A 145 2.99 -8.56 11.76
C PRO A 145 2.89 -7.55 10.61
N GLN A 146 3.58 -6.41 10.72
CA GLN A 146 3.61 -5.42 9.64
C GLN A 146 4.34 -5.94 8.40
N LEU A 147 5.46 -6.63 8.57
CA LEU A 147 6.21 -7.22 7.47
C LEU A 147 5.36 -8.21 6.70
N LEU A 148 4.73 -9.17 7.40
CA LEU A 148 3.92 -10.21 6.77
C LEU A 148 2.75 -9.61 5.95
N ASN A 149 2.02 -8.66 6.52
CA ASN A 149 0.89 -8.01 5.83
C ASN A 149 1.35 -7.21 4.61
N THR A 150 2.49 -6.52 4.72
CA THR A 150 3.05 -5.74 3.61
C THR A 150 3.50 -6.66 2.48
N VAL A 151 4.19 -7.76 2.82
CA VAL A 151 4.68 -8.76 1.87
C VAL A 151 3.50 -9.45 1.16
N LYS A 152 2.46 -9.85 1.89
CA LYS A 152 1.21 -10.38 1.28
C LYS A 152 0.60 -9.38 0.30
N PHE A 153 0.60 -8.09 0.64
CA PHE A 153 0.04 -7.08 -0.25
C PHE A 153 0.87 -6.87 -1.51
N ILE A 154 2.20 -6.86 -1.39
CA ILE A 154 3.09 -6.81 -2.55
C ILE A 154 2.85 -8.01 -3.47
N ALA A 155 2.63 -9.21 -2.93
CA ALA A 155 2.37 -10.42 -3.72
C ALA A 155 1.12 -10.24 -4.61
N HIS A 156 0.02 -9.78 -4.03
CA HIS A 156 -1.19 -9.53 -4.82
C HIS A 156 -1.04 -8.39 -5.83
N LEU A 157 -0.21 -7.37 -5.56
CA LEU A 157 0.09 -6.32 -6.55
C LEU A 157 0.91 -6.83 -7.74
N VAL A 158 1.78 -7.81 -7.51
CA VAL A 158 2.51 -8.51 -8.58
C VAL A 158 1.56 -9.36 -9.41
N ASN A 159 0.64 -10.09 -8.76
CA ASN A 159 -0.39 -10.86 -9.46
C ASN A 159 -1.28 -9.97 -10.34
N GLN A 160 -1.58 -8.75 -9.90
CA GLN A 160 -2.33 -7.75 -10.67
C GLN A 160 -1.48 -6.97 -11.70
N LYS A 161 -0.20 -7.32 -11.89
CA LYS A 161 0.74 -6.64 -12.81
C LYS A 161 0.92 -5.14 -12.54
N VAL A 162 0.62 -4.68 -11.33
CA VAL A 162 0.86 -3.28 -10.90
C VAL A 162 2.34 -3.09 -10.58
N VAL A 163 2.95 -4.11 -9.98
CA VAL A 163 4.36 -4.17 -9.60
C VAL A 163 5.06 -5.21 -10.48
N HIS A 164 6.23 -4.86 -11.02
CA HIS A 164 7.01 -5.79 -11.82
C HIS A 164 7.57 -6.93 -10.96
N GLY A 165 7.58 -8.16 -11.47
CA GLY A 165 8.01 -9.35 -10.72
C GLY A 165 9.45 -9.30 -10.18
N ILE A 166 10.32 -8.47 -10.77
CA ILE A 166 11.69 -8.24 -10.26
C ILE A 166 11.66 -7.76 -8.80
N ILE A 167 10.70 -6.91 -8.42
CA ILE A 167 10.59 -6.41 -7.05
C ILE A 167 10.30 -7.54 -6.07
N ALA A 168 9.50 -8.53 -6.47
CA ALA A 168 9.25 -9.70 -5.64
C ALA A 168 10.50 -10.58 -5.47
N ILE A 169 11.25 -10.82 -6.55
CA ILE A 169 12.52 -11.56 -6.47
C ILE A 169 13.50 -10.86 -5.52
N GLU A 170 13.66 -9.55 -5.64
CA GLU A 170 14.58 -8.81 -4.76
C GLU A 170 14.14 -8.85 -3.29
N ILE A 171 12.84 -8.78 -3.00
CA ILE A 171 12.32 -8.96 -1.65
C ILE A 171 12.64 -10.36 -1.12
N LEU A 172 12.47 -11.40 -1.95
CA LEU A 172 12.81 -12.78 -1.59
C LEU A 172 14.30 -12.91 -1.26
N THR A 173 15.18 -12.35 -2.09
CA THR A 173 16.63 -12.37 -1.84
C THR A 173 16.99 -11.67 -0.52
N VAL A 174 16.40 -10.52 -0.22
CA VAL A 174 16.64 -9.80 1.06
C VAL A 174 16.13 -10.58 2.28
N LEU A 175 15.00 -11.29 2.14
CA LEU A 175 14.47 -12.13 3.23
C LEU A 175 15.35 -13.37 3.49
N LEU A 176 16.00 -13.90 2.46
CA LEU A 176 16.82 -15.11 2.52
C LEU A 176 18.32 -14.86 2.74
N GLU A 177 18.82 -13.62 2.58
CA GLU A 177 20.23 -13.27 2.76
C GLU A 177 20.74 -13.60 4.18
N LYS A 178 19.90 -13.42 5.20
CA LYS A 178 20.15 -13.83 6.59
C LYS A 178 18.98 -14.67 7.06
N PRO A 179 19.03 -16.00 6.87
CA PRO A 179 17.89 -16.86 7.15
C PRO A 179 17.65 -16.93 8.66
N SER A 180 16.51 -16.41 9.07
CA SER A 180 15.92 -16.62 10.39
C SER A 180 14.63 -17.42 10.20
N GLU A 181 14.21 -18.18 11.21
CA GLU A 181 12.96 -18.96 11.14
C GLU A 181 11.78 -18.10 10.65
N TYR A 182 11.70 -16.86 11.13
CA TYR A 182 10.66 -15.92 10.73
C TYR A 182 10.81 -15.38 9.31
N SER A 183 12.03 -15.03 8.88
CA SER A 183 12.25 -14.51 7.52
C SER A 183 12.04 -15.59 6.46
N VAL A 184 12.47 -16.83 6.73
CA VAL A 184 12.20 -18.00 5.87
C VAL A 184 10.70 -18.26 5.79
N THR A 185 10.00 -18.30 6.93
CA THR A 185 8.53 -18.48 6.96
C THR A 185 7.82 -17.38 6.16
N THR A 186 8.28 -16.12 6.29
CA THR A 186 7.72 -14.98 5.54
C THR A 186 7.99 -15.10 4.05
N ALA A 187 9.19 -15.53 3.66
CA ALA A 187 9.57 -15.75 2.27
C ALA A 187 8.75 -16.87 1.63
N VAL A 188 8.55 -18.00 2.33
CA VAL A 188 7.68 -19.09 1.85
C VAL A 188 6.24 -18.61 1.67
N ARG A 189 5.67 -17.90 2.66
CA ARG A 189 4.31 -17.34 2.54
C ARG A 189 4.17 -16.38 1.37
N PHE A 190 5.18 -15.54 1.14
CA PHE A 190 5.21 -14.64 -0.01
C PHE A 190 5.22 -15.40 -1.33
N LEU A 191 6.05 -16.44 -1.42
CA LEU A 191 6.19 -17.27 -2.59
C LEU A 191 4.92 -18.05 -2.90
N VAL A 192 4.21 -18.54 -1.88
CA VAL A 192 2.91 -19.21 -2.07
C VAL A 192 1.88 -18.29 -2.74
N GLU A 193 1.89 -16.99 -2.41
CA GLU A 193 0.91 -16.03 -2.92
C GLU A 193 1.21 -15.54 -4.35
N CYS A 194 2.49 -15.39 -4.73
CA CYS A 194 2.89 -14.84 -6.04
C CYS A 194 3.69 -15.79 -6.94
N GLY A 195 3.99 -17.01 -6.47
CA GLY A 195 4.89 -17.95 -7.14
C GLY A 195 4.43 -18.35 -8.53
N SER A 196 3.13 -18.60 -8.72
CA SER A 196 2.57 -18.92 -10.05
C SER A 196 2.81 -17.78 -11.05
N MET A 197 2.58 -16.54 -10.63
CA MET A 197 2.81 -15.37 -11.49
C MET A 197 4.31 -15.15 -11.77
N LEU A 198 5.18 -15.42 -10.81
CA LEU A 198 6.63 -15.33 -11.01
C LEU A 198 7.17 -16.42 -11.95
N GLN A 199 6.57 -17.60 -11.92
CA GLN A 199 6.92 -18.69 -12.84
C GLN A 199 6.61 -18.31 -14.29
N ASP A 200 5.49 -17.63 -14.53
CA ASP A 200 5.09 -17.19 -15.87
C ASP A 200 5.97 -16.05 -16.42
N VAL A 201 6.40 -15.12 -15.56
CA VAL A 201 7.11 -13.89 -15.99
C VAL A 201 8.63 -14.01 -15.89
N LEU A 202 9.15 -14.68 -14.86
CA LEU A 202 10.59 -14.72 -14.52
C LEU A 202 11.05 -16.11 -14.03
N PRO A 203 10.88 -17.19 -14.83
CA PRO A 203 11.21 -18.55 -14.40
C PRO A 203 12.67 -18.69 -13.97
N ASN A 204 13.62 -18.15 -14.76
CA ASN A 204 15.06 -18.23 -14.46
C ASN A 204 15.43 -17.59 -13.12
N LYS A 205 14.82 -16.45 -12.78
CA LYS A 205 15.10 -15.78 -11.50
C LYS A 205 14.45 -16.51 -10.32
N LEU A 206 13.28 -17.10 -10.56
CA LEU A 206 12.60 -17.92 -9.57
C LEU A 206 13.39 -19.19 -9.23
N TYR A 207 14.01 -19.85 -10.23
CA TYR A 207 14.92 -20.97 -9.99
C TYR A 207 16.08 -20.59 -9.07
N GLY A 208 16.72 -19.43 -9.30
CA GLY A 208 17.77 -18.96 -8.39
C GLY A 208 17.30 -18.71 -6.95
N VAL A 209 16.02 -18.37 -6.74
CA VAL A 209 15.45 -18.28 -5.38
C VAL A 209 15.26 -19.67 -4.77
N PHE A 210 14.84 -20.67 -5.56
CA PHE A 210 14.75 -22.05 -5.09
C PHE A 210 16.13 -22.62 -4.70
N ASP A 211 17.18 -22.28 -5.44
CA ASP A 211 18.56 -22.67 -5.08
C ASP A 211 18.96 -22.10 -3.71
N LEU A 212 18.56 -20.86 -3.39
CA LEU A 212 18.78 -20.26 -2.06
C LEU A 212 18.01 -21.03 -0.97
N PHE A 213 16.77 -21.42 -1.22
CA PHE A 213 15.99 -22.24 -0.28
C PHE A 213 16.64 -23.62 -0.06
N CYS A 214 17.10 -24.28 -1.14
CA CYS A 214 17.82 -25.53 -1.06
C CYS A 214 19.10 -25.39 -0.24
N GLY A 215 19.89 -24.33 -0.45
CA GLY A 215 21.09 -24.04 0.33
C GLY A 215 20.82 -24.01 1.84
N ILE A 216 19.72 -23.38 2.26
CA ILE A 216 19.32 -23.29 3.68
C ILE A 216 18.89 -24.66 4.26
N LEU A 217 18.37 -25.58 3.43
CA LEU A 217 17.95 -26.91 3.88
C LEU A 217 19.11 -27.91 4.02
N TYR A 218 20.19 -27.70 3.27
CA TYR A 218 21.36 -28.58 3.27
C TYR A 218 22.45 -28.15 4.28
N GLU A 219 22.35 -26.93 4.83
CA GLU A 219 23.11 -26.46 6.01
C GLU A 219 22.45 -26.92 7.32
#